data_AF-A0A5D4RSY0-F1
#
_entry.id   AF-A0A5D4RSY0-F1
#
_cell.length_a   1.000
_cell.length_b   1.000
_cell.length_c   1.000
_cell.angle_alpha   90.00
_cell.angle_beta   90.00
_cell.angle_gamma   90.00
#
_symmetry.space_group_name_H-M   'P 1'
#
loop_
_entity.id
_entity.type
_entity.pdbx_description
1 polymer ?
#
loop_
_entity_poly.entity_id
_entity_poly.type
_entity_poly.pdbx_seq_one_letter_code
_entity_poly.pdbx_strand_id
1 'polypeptide(L)' 'MDVKYYCDGELIYETHTSDLSGLMMAIEKSNSIHFENDAYTFDAFFLNHYEQDGIWFEELVVYLVK' A
#
# COMPACT_ATOMS: atom_id res chain seq x y z
N MET A 1 -2.88 2.59 10.58
CA MET A 1 -2.42 1.34 9.96
C MET A 1 -1.37 1.68 8.92
N ASP A 2 -0.29 0.90 8.90
CA ASP A 2 0.82 1.14 7.97
C ASP A 2 0.48 0.59 6.58
N VAL A 3 0.93 1.32 5.56
CA VAL A 3 0.68 1.02 4.15
C VAL A 3 1.97 1.15 3.38
N LYS A 4 2.39 0.06 2.73
CA LYS A 4 3.66 -0.02 1.99
C LYS A 4 3.40 -0.25 0.52
N TYR A 5 4.03 0.55 -0.33
CA TYR A 5 3.88 0.52 -1.78
C TYR A 5 5.12 -0.09 -2.42
N TYR A 6 4.96 -1.17 -3.17
CA TYR A 6 6.03 -1.91 -3.83
C TYR A 6 5.90 -1.90 -5.34
N CYS A 7 7.02 -1.80 -6.04
CA CYS A 7 7.14 -2.04 -7.48
C CYS A 7 8.37 -2.93 -7.72
N ASP A 8 8.23 -4.00 -8.51
CA ASP A 8 9.31 -4.97 -8.80
C ASP A 8 10.04 -5.51 -7.55
N GLY A 9 9.33 -5.63 -6.42
CA GLY A 9 9.89 -6.10 -5.14
C GLY A 9 10.62 -5.03 -4.32
N GLU A 10 10.73 -3.80 -4.83
CA GLU A 10 11.34 -2.66 -4.13
C GLU A 10 10.27 -1.82 -3.43
N LEU A 11 10.53 -1.41 -2.19
CA LEU A 11 9.68 -0.49 -1.44
C LEU A 11 9.87 0.92 -2.00
N ILE A 12 8.81 1.49 -2.56
CA ILE A 12 8.82 2.81 -3.20
C ILE A 12 8.37 3.89 -2.22
N TYR A 13 7.36 3.59 -1.41
CA TYR A 13 6.78 4.56 -0.49
C TYR A 13 6.12 3.89 0.71
N GLU A 14 6.04 4.60 1.83
CA GLU A 14 5.37 4.15 3.04
C GLU A 14 4.49 5.28 3.60
N THR A 15 3.27 4.95 3.98
CA THR A 15 2.31 5.89 4.58
C THR A 15 1.58 5.27 5.75
N HIS A 16 0.84 6.11 6.47
CA HIS A 16 -0.06 5.67 7.52
C HIS A 16 -1.47 6.21 7.24
N THR A 17 -2.48 5.35 7.37
CA THR A 17 -3.88 5.75 7.26
C THR A 17 -4.71 5.30 8.46
N SER A 18 -5.69 6.10 8.84
CA SER A 18 -6.78 5.70 9.75
C SER A 18 -8.05 5.29 9.00
N ASP A 19 -8.11 5.49 7.68
CA ASP A 19 -9.22 5.12 6.80
C ASP A 19 -8.72 4.15 5.73
N LEU A 20 -8.70 2.86 6.08
CA LEU A 20 -8.25 1.81 5.17
C LEU A 20 -9.16 1.70 3.95
N SER A 21 -10.47 1.62 4.17
CA SER A 21 -11.44 1.41 3.10
C SER A 21 -11.45 2.57 2.11
N GLY A 22 -11.38 3.81 2.59
CA GLY A 22 -11.29 4.99 1.72
C GLY A 22 -10.01 5.01 0.90
N LEU A 23 -8.87 4.64 1.50
CA LEU A 23 -7.60 4.56 0.79
C LEU A 23 -7.60 3.47 -0.28
N MET A 24 -8.07 2.26 0.04
CA MET A 24 -8.14 1.14 -0.92
C MET A 24 -9.01 1.52 -2.12
N MET A 25 -10.19 2.11 -1.86
CA MET A 25 -11.07 2.58 -2.92
C MET A 25 -10.42 3.67 -3.77
N ALA A 26 -9.72 4.63 -3.16
CA ALA A 26 -9.03 5.68 -3.89
C ALA A 26 -7.95 5.11 -4.83
N ILE A 27 -7.18 4.13 -4.36
CA ILE A 27 -6.14 3.44 -5.14
C ILE A 27 -6.77 2.64 -6.29
N GLU A 28 -7.78 1.80 -6.02
CA GLU A 28 -8.44 0.96 -7.04
C GLU A 28 -9.12 1.79 -8.15
N LYS A 29 -9.61 2.98 -7.80
CA LYS A 29 -10.28 3.89 -8.75
C LYS A 29 -9.32 4.86 -9.43
N SER A 30 -8.07 4.91 -9.02
CA SER A 30 -7.08 5.79 -9.63
C SER A 30 -6.58 5.22 -10.95
N ASN A 31 -6.57 6.06 -11.99
CA ASN A 31 -5.92 5.71 -13.26
C ASN A 31 -4.39 5.76 -13.17
N SER A 32 -3.85 6.48 -12.18
CA SER A 32 -2.42 6.63 -11.96
C SER A 32 -2.16 7.04 -10.51
N ILE A 33 -1.13 6.48 -9.91
CA ILE A 33 -0.64 6.77 -8.55
C ILE A 33 0.75 7.37 -8.71
N HIS A 34 0.97 8.55 -8.11
CA HIS A 34 2.19 9.33 -8.33
C HIS A 34 3.03 9.38 -7.05
N PHE A 35 4.30 9.03 -7.18
CA PHE A 35 5.31 9.20 -6.14
C PHE A 35 6.50 9.94 -6.74
N GLU A 36 6.86 11.07 -6.14
CA GLU A 36 7.90 11.97 -6.65
C GLU A 36 7.70 12.32 -8.14
N ASN A 37 8.57 11.81 -9.03
CA ASN A 37 8.53 12.05 -10.49
C ASN A 37 8.03 10.82 -11.28
N ASP A 38 7.65 9.74 -10.60
CA ASP A 38 7.19 8.50 -11.24
C ASP A 38 5.67 8.33 -11.11
N ALA A 39 5.08 7.73 -12.15
CA ALA A 39 3.69 7.33 -12.18
C ALA A 39 3.60 5.81 -12.24
N TYR A 40 2.62 5.28 -11.52
CA TYR A 40 2.36 3.86 -11.39
C TYR A 40 0.88 3.57 -11.60
N THR A 41 0.57 2.32 -11.89
CA THR A 41 -0.80 1.79 -11.88
C THR A 41 -0.93 0.70 -10.82
N PHE A 42 -2.15 0.57 -10.29
CA PHE A 42 -2.46 -0.42 -9.27
C PHE A 42 -2.42 -1.84 -9.86
N ASP A 43 -1.78 -2.77 -9.15
CA ASP A 43 -1.78 -4.21 -9.47
C ASP A 43 -2.62 -5.00 -8.46
N ALA A 44 -2.21 -4.98 -7.19
CA ALA A 44 -2.81 -5.83 -6.15
C ALA A 44 -2.69 -5.27 -4.73
N PHE A 45 -3.52 -5.79 -3.84
CA PHE A 45 -3.43 -5.58 -2.39
C PHE A 45 -3.20 -6.88 -1.64
N PHE A 46 -2.46 -6.77 -0.55
CA PHE A 46 -2.37 -7.82 0.47
C PHE A 46 -2.48 -7.18 1.84
N LEU A 47 -3.42 -7.67 2.65
CA LEU A 47 -3.51 -7.29 4.05
C LEU A 47 -2.77 -8.34 4.87
N ASN A 48 -1.65 -7.94 5.46
CA ASN A 48 -0.90 -8.76 6.38
C ASN A 48 -1.44 -8.57 7.79
N HIS A 49 -1.57 -9.69 8.51
CA HIS A 49 -1.94 -9.72 9.92
C HIS A 49 -0.96 -10.65 10.64
N TYR A 50 -0.17 -10.10 11.56
CA TYR A 50 0.90 -10.85 12.22
C TYR A 50 1.09 -10.40 13.67
N GLU A 51 1.60 -11.30 14.50
CA GLU A 51 1.94 -11.03 15.90
C GLU A 51 3.45 -10.82 16.02
N GLN A 52 3.85 -9.76 16.71
CA GLN A 52 5.25 -9.50 17.07
C GLN A 52 5.31 -9.05 18.53
N ASP A 53 6.14 -9.70 19.33
CA ASP A 53 6.33 -9.41 20.77
C ASP A 53 5.01 -9.35 21.57
N GLY A 54 4.04 -10.19 21.22
CA GLY A 54 2.73 -10.25 21.88
C GLY A 54 1.73 -9.18 21.43
N ILE A 55 2.08 -8.38 20.43
CA ILE A 55 1.24 -7.30 19.88
C ILE A 55 0.82 -7.69 18.46
N TRP A 56 -0.47 -7.53 18.16
CA TRP A 56 -1.01 -7.73 16.82
C TRP A 56 -0.80 -6.49 15.95
N PHE A 57 -0.25 -6.71 14.76
CA PHE A 57 -0.01 -5.69 13.75
C PHE A 57 -0.79 -6.01 12.48
N GLU A 58 -1.22 -4.93 11.82
CA GLU A 58 -1.89 -4.95 10.52
C GLU A 58 -1.15 -4.02 9.57
N GLU A 59 -0.87 -4.51 8.38
CA GLU A 59 -0.16 -3.78 7.34
C GLU A 59 -0.82 -4.04 5.99
N LEU A 60 -1.13 -2.97 5.24
CA LEU A 60 -1.55 -3.10 3.85
C LEU A 60 -0.32 -2.99 2.95
N VAL A 61 -0.09 -4.02 2.15
CA VAL A 61 0.87 -4.02 1.06
C VAL A 61 0.14 -3.72 -0.24
N VAL A 62 0.63 -2.72 -0.97
CA VAL A 62 0.12 -2.28 -2.26
C VAL A 62 1.16 -2.57 -3.31
N TYR A 63 0.85 -3.44 -4.27
CA TYR A 63 1.70 -3.70 -5.43
C TYR A 63 1.31 -2.79 -6.58
N LEU A 64 2.34 -2.24 -7.22
CA LEU A 64 2.27 -1.28 -8.29
C LEU A 64 3.06 -1.79 -9.49
N VAL A 65 2.61 -1.39 -10.66
CA VAL A 65 3.32 -1.57 -11.94
C VAL A 65 3.59 -0.21 -12.57
N LYS A 66 4.76 -0.08 -13.17
CA LYS A 66 5.22 1.16 -13.83
C LYS A 66 4.62 1.34 -15.22
#